data_AF-A0A965ZMQ9-F1
#
_entry.id   AF-A0A965ZMQ9-F1
#
_cell.length_a   1.000
_cell.length_b   1.000
_cell.length_c   1.000
_cell.angle_alpha   90.00
_cell.angle_beta   90.00
_cell.angle_gamma   90.00
#
_symmetry.space_group_name_H-M   'P 1'
#
loop_
_entity.id
_entity.type
_entity.pdbx_description
1 polymer ?
#
loop_
_entity_poly.entity_id
_entity_poly.type
_entity_poly.pdbx_seq_one_letter_code
_entity_poly.pdbx_strand_id
1 'polypeptide(L)'
;MAALTAAQLTGRDESHLVTLPCGHRLLEAAAEAFTALQADARAAGFDLVISSSFRSFDRQLAIWNAKASGDRAVHDERGRPVAMAALSAREQL
;
A
#
# COMPACT_ATOMS: atom_id res chain seq x y z
N MET A 1 -22.52 4.60 -4.14
CA MET A 1 -21.31 3.97 -4.73
C MET A 1 -21.69 2.63 -5.31
N ALA A 2 -21.28 2.33 -6.54
CA ALA A 2 -21.43 0.98 -7.07
C ALA A 2 -20.58 0.00 -6.25
N ALA A 3 -21.07 -1.22 -6.04
CA ALA A 3 -20.29 -2.26 -5.39
C ALA A 3 -19.07 -2.60 -6.27
N LEU A 4 -17.90 -2.71 -5.66
CA LEU A 4 -16.68 -3.15 -6.35
C LEU A 4 -16.79 -4.61 -6.75
N THR A 5 -16.24 -4.95 -7.91
CA THR A 5 -16.14 -6.36 -8.34
C THR A 5 -15.07 -7.10 -7.54
N ALA A 6 -15.10 -8.43 -7.55
CA ALA A 6 -14.04 -9.24 -6.94
C ALA A 6 -12.65 -8.95 -7.55
N ALA A 7 -12.59 -8.64 -8.86
CA ALA A 7 -11.34 -8.27 -9.51
C ALA A 7 -10.79 -6.95 -8.97
N GLN A 8 -11.66 -5.94 -8.78
CA GLN A 8 -11.30 -4.65 -8.20
C GLN A 8 -10.86 -4.77 -6.74
N LEU A 9 -11.62 -5.53 -5.94
CA LEU A 9 -11.30 -5.79 -4.52
C LEU A 9 -9.97 -6.53 -4.33
N THR A 10 -9.56 -7.36 -5.30
CA THR A 10 -8.32 -8.13 -5.23
C THR A 10 -7.16 -7.49 -5.99
N GLY A 11 -7.33 -6.26 -6.48
CA GLY A 11 -6.31 -5.51 -7.20
C GLY A 11 -5.93 -6.09 -8.57
N ARG A 12 -6.80 -6.92 -9.15
CA ARG A 12 -6.68 -7.45 -10.52
C ARG A 12 -7.32 -6.53 -11.56
N ASP A 13 -8.14 -5.58 -11.11
CA ASP A 13 -8.71 -4.51 -11.92
C ASP A 13 -8.59 -3.18 -11.17
N GLU A 14 -8.06 -2.17 -11.86
CA GLU A 14 -7.75 -0.86 -11.30
C GLU A 14 -8.64 0.26 -11.86
N SER A 15 -9.61 -0.08 -12.72
CA SER A 15 -10.49 0.86 -13.42
C SER A 15 -11.29 1.79 -12.51
N HIS A 16 -11.49 1.40 -11.25
CA HIS A 16 -12.23 2.14 -10.24
C HIS A 16 -11.40 3.19 -9.49
N LEU A 17 -10.12 3.36 -9.85
CA LEU A 17 -9.20 4.28 -9.18
C LEU A 17 -9.02 5.57 -9.99
N VAL A 18 -8.81 6.66 -9.26
CA VAL A 18 -8.37 7.95 -9.80
C VAL A 18 -6.88 8.14 -9.54
N THR A 19 -6.19 8.80 -10.47
CA THR A 19 -4.76 9.14 -10.32
C THR A 19 -4.63 10.57 -9.84
N LEU A 20 -3.98 10.75 -8.69
CA LEU A 20 -3.65 12.06 -8.13
C LEU A 20 -2.46 12.70 -8.87
N PRO A 21 -2.26 14.03 -8.77
CA PRO A 21 -1.11 14.70 -9.36
C PRO A 21 0.25 14.15 -8.91
N CYS A 22 0.34 13.60 -7.69
CA CYS A 22 1.55 12.95 -7.17
C CYS A 22 1.79 11.53 -7.74
N GLY A 23 0.95 11.06 -8.67
CA GLY A 23 1.03 9.73 -9.29
C GLY A 23 0.41 8.60 -8.46
N HIS A 24 0.02 8.88 -7.21
CA HIS A 24 -0.69 7.90 -6.38
C HIS A 24 -2.11 7.67 -6.88
N ARG A 25 -2.54 6.41 -6.84
CA ARG A 25 -3.91 6.00 -7.16
C ARG A 25 -4.73 5.73 -5.91
N LEU A 26 -5.97 6.20 -5.88
CA LEU A 26 -6.93 6.06 -4.78
C LEU A 26 -8.35 5.83 -5.33
N LEU A 27 -9.26 5.38 -4.47
CA LEU A 27 -10.69 5.53 -4.71
C LEU A 27 -11.05 7.02 -4.75
N GLU A 28 -12.04 7.40 -5.54
CA GLU A 28 -12.50 8.79 -5.66
C GLU A 28 -12.85 9.40 -4.30
N ALA A 29 -13.71 8.74 -3.51
CA ALA A 29 -14.08 9.21 -2.17
C ALA A 29 -12.86 9.33 -1.22
N ALA A 30 -11.85 8.46 -1.38
CA ALA A 30 -10.62 8.55 -0.59
C ALA A 30 -9.72 9.70 -1.05
N ALA A 31 -9.69 10.02 -2.35
CA ALA A 31 -8.98 11.18 -2.88
C ALA A 31 -9.60 12.51 -2.38
N GLU A 32 -10.93 12.60 -2.33
CA GLU A 32 -11.63 13.76 -1.75
C GLU A 32 -11.30 13.93 -0.27
N ALA A 33 -11.43 12.85 0.52
CA ALA A 33 -11.12 12.87 1.94
C ALA A 33 -9.64 13.19 2.22
N PHE A 34 -8.71 12.64 1.41
CA PHE A 34 -7.29 12.92 1.53
C PHE A 34 -6.97 14.38 1.21
N THR A 35 -7.61 14.97 0.21
CA THR A 35 -7.44 16.39 -0.15
C THR A 35 -7.88 17.31 1.00
N ALA A 36 -9.02 17.01 1.64
CA ALA A 36 -9.46 17.73 2.83
C ALA A 36 -8.44 17.60 3.99
N LEU A 37 -7.97 16.38 4.26
CA LEU A 37 -6.97 16.15 5.31
C LEU A 37 -5.64 16.87 5.04
N GLN A 38 -5.22 16.96 3.77
CA GLN A 38 -4.04 17.75 3.39
C GLN A 38 -4.25 19.25 3.61
N ALA A 39 -5.48 19.77 3.46
CA ALA A 39 -5.77 21.17 3.78
C ALA A 39 -5.65 21.43 5.29
N ASP A 40 -6.23 20.55 6.11
CA ASP A 40 -6.16 20.65 7.57
C ASP A 40 -4.72 20.52 8.09
N ALA A 41 -3.96 19.57 7.55
CA ALA A 41 -2.55 19.38 7.89
C ALA A 41 -1.73 20.64 7.58
N ARG A 42 -1.95 21.26 6.40
CA ARG A 42 -1.29 22.52 6.04
C ARG A 42 -1.66 23.67 6.97
N ALA A 43 -2.94 23.79 7.35
CA ALA A 43 -3.39 24.78 8.32
C ALA A 43 -2.73 24.60 9.69
N ALA A 44 -2.39 23.36 10.06
CA ALA A 44 -1.66 23.02 11.28
C ALA A 44 -0.12 23.08 11.14
N GLY A 45 0.41 23.45 9.96
CA GLY A 45 1.86 23.57 9.72
C GLY A 45 2.57 22.27 9.32
N PHE A 46 1.82 21.25 8.89
CA PHE A 46 2.37 19.98 8.41
C PHE A 46 2.24 19.85 6.88
N ASP A 47 3.27 19.28 6.26
CA ASP A 47 3.21 18.83 4.86
C ASP A 47 2.86 17.34 4.82
N LEU A 48 1.59 17.03 4.54
CA LEU A 48 1.10 15.66 4.49
C LEU A 48 1.21 15.10 3.08
N VAL A 49 2.01 14.03 2.92
CA VAL A 49 2.23 13.33 1.65
C VAL A 49 1.95 11.84 1.76
N ILE A 50 1.62 11.22 0.62
CA ILE A 50 1.42 9.77 0.55
C ILE A 50 2.78 9.08 0.40
N SER A 51 3.10 8.14 1.30
CA SER A 51 4.26 7.27 1.14
C SER A 51 3.93 6.00 0.33
N SER A 52 2.73 5.45 0.50
CA SER A 52 2.20 4.39 -0.36
C SER A 52 0.66 4.39 -0.37
N SER A 53 0.05 4.07 -1.51
CA SER A 53 -1.41 3.97 -1.69
C SER A 53 -1.82 2.59 -2.24
N PHE A 54 -2.80 2.54 -3.14
CA PHE A 54 -3.23 1.31 -3.81
C PHE A 54 -2.05 0.54 -4.42
N ARG A 55 -2.11 -0.79 -4.35
CA ARG A 55 -1.19 -1.71 -5.00
C ARG A 55 -1.99 -2.76 -5.75
N SER A 56 -1.61 -2.97 -7.00
CA SER A 56 -2.14 -4.07 -7.80
C SER A 56 -1.77 -5.42 -7.18
N PHE A 57 -2.48 -6.46 -7.60
CA PHE A 57 -2.17 -7.84 -7.23
C PHE A 57 -0.69 -8.16 -7.50
N ASP A 58 -0.22 -7.88 -8.73
CA ASP A 58 1.15 -8.19 -9.14
C ASP A 58 2.19 -7.42 -8.32
N ARG A 59 1.91 -6.15 -7.99
CA ARG A 59 2.81 -5.36 -7.16
C ARG A 59 2.89 -5.92 -5.75
N GLN A 60 1.75 -6.30 -5.17
CA GLN A 60 1.70 -6.84 -3.82
C GLN A 60 2.32 -8.25 -3.75
N LEU A 61 2.13 -9.08 -4.78
CA LEU A 61 2.78 -10.38 -4.93
C LEU A 61 4.30 -10.24 -5.02
N ALA A 62 4.81 -9.30 -5.82
CA ALA A 62 6.25 -9.05 -5.92
C ALA A 62 6.86 -8.61 -4.58
N ILE A 63 6.17 -7.73 -3.83
CA ILE A 63 6.62 -7.30 -2.49
C ILE A 63 6.61 -8.48 -1.51
N TRP A 64 5.56 -9.31 -1.56
CA TRP A 64 5.41 -10.48 -0.71
C TRP A 64 6.55 -11.47 -0.96
N ASN A 65 6.75 -11.86 -2.22
CA ASN A 65 7.79 -12.82 -2.59
C ASN A 65 9.19 -12.33 -2.22
N ALA A 66 9.49 -11.04 -2.45
CA ALA A 66 10.77 -10.45 -2.06
C ALA A 66 10.99 -10.45 -0.54
N LYS A 67 9.92 -10.35 0.27
CA LYS A 67 10.03 -10.49 1.73
C LYS A 67 10.30 -11.94 2.12
N ALA A 68 9.54 -12.88 1.56
CA ALA A 68 9.66 -14.31 1.85
C ALA A 68 11.05 -14.86 1.46
N SER A 69 11.60 -14.43 0.31
CA SER A 69 12.93 -14.80 -0.16
C SER A 69 14.07 -14.12 0.61
N GLY A 70 13.78 -13.09 1.39
CA GLY A 70 14.78 -12.27 2.08
C GLY A 70 15.42 -11.17 1.22
N ASP A 71 15.01 -11.00 -0.05
CA ASP A 71 15.48 -9.92 -0.92
C ASP A 71 15.05 -8.53 -0.43
N ARG A 72 14.00 -8.48 0.38
CA ARG A 72 13.51 -7.28 1.05
C ARG A 72 13.44 -7.50 2.55
N ALA A 73 13.99 -6.54 3.31
CA ALA A 73 14.00 -6.59 4.76
C ALA A 73 12.59 -6.76 5.36
N VAL A 74 12.49 -7.71 6.27
CA VAL A 74 11.35 -7.92 7.16
C VAL A 74 11.79 -7.51 8.55
N HIS A 75 10.94 -6.79 9.27
CA HIS A 75 11.22 -6.34 10.63
C HIS A 75 10.19 -6.92 11.59
N ASP A 76 10.64 -7.23 12.81
CA ASP A 76 9.76 -7.61 13.92
C ASP A 76 8.98 -6.41 14.48
N GLU A 77 8.14 -6.64 15.48
CA GLU A 77 7.34 -5.61 16.17
C GLU A 77 8.18 -4.51 16.83
N ARG A 78 9.49 -4.75 17.06
CA ARG A 78 10.44 -3.79 17.63
C ARG A 78 11.24 -3.08 16.55
N GLY A 79 10.93 -3.32 15.27
CA GLY A 79 11.64 -2.76 14.13
C GLY A 79 12.99 -3.41 13.86
N ARG A 80 13.30 -4.59 14.44
CA ARG A 80 14.58 -5.29 14.22
C ARG A 80 14.49 -6.22 13.02
N PRO A 81 15.52 -6.32 12.17
CA PRO A 81 15.50 -7.23 11.03
C PRO A 81 15.27 -8.70 11.44
N VAL A 82 14.41 -9.38 10.72
CA VAL A 82 14.15 -10.81 10.85
C VAL A 82 15.11 -11.56 9.93
N ALA A 83 15.81 -12.57 10.47
CA ALA A 83 16.67 -13.44 9.69
C ALA A 83 15.83 -14.42 8.86
N MET A 84 15.29 -13.96 7.72
CA MET A 84 14.39 -14.77 6.87
C MET A 84 15.01 -16.10 6.45
N ALA A 85 16.31 -16.14 6.19
CA ALA A 85 17.04 -17.36 5.83
C ALA A 85 17.13 -18.41 6.95
N ALA A 86 16.88 -18.02 8.21
CA ALA A 86 16.86 -18.93 9.35
C ALA A 86 15.45 -19.50 9.65
N LEU A 87 14.42 -19.00 8.96
CA LEU A 87 13.05 -19.46 9.08
C LEU A 87 12.80 -20.69 8.22
N SER A 88 11.91 -21.57 8.68
CA SER A 88 11.36 -22.63 7.84
C SER A 88 10.52 -22.05 6.69
N ALA A 89 10.29 -22.86 5.65
CA ALA A 89 9.44 -22.44 4.53
C ALA A 89 8.02 -22.03 4.98
N ARG A 90 7.49 -22.63 6.06
CA ARG A 90 6.19 -22.27 6.62
C ARG A 90 6.21 -20.92 7.34
N GLU A 91 7.34 -20.56 7.96
CA GLU A 91 7.50 -19.29 8.67
C GLU A 91 7.85 -18.12 7.73
N GLN A 92 8.30 -18.41 6.51
CA GLN A 92 8.52 -17.41 5.46
C GLN A 92 7.22 -16.97 4.74
N LEU A 93 6.14 -17.77 4.87
CA LEU A 93 4.80 -17.50 4.35
C LEU A 93 3.92 -16.87 5.44
#